data_AF-A0A345QBN8-F1
#
_entry.id   AF-A0A345QBN8-F1
#
_cell.length_a   1.000
_cell.length_b   1.000
_cell.length_c   1.000
_cell.angle_alpha   90.00
_cell.angle_beta   90.00
_cell.angle_gamma   90.00
#
_symmetry.space_group_name_H-M   'P 1'
#
loop_
_entity.id
_entity.type
_entity.pdbx_description
1 polymer ?
#
loop_
_entity_poly.entity_id
_entity_poly.type
_entity_poly.pdbx_seq_one_letter_code
_entity_poly.pdbx_strand_id
1 'polypeptide(L)' 'MREAIARYVEREEKHEAFRQDGIRAWDAYQETGLHVTHAEADAWLARLAAGNDQEPPEGHN' A
#
# COMPACT_ATOMS: atom_id res chain seq x y z
N MET A 1 -12.30 -29.43 -8.79
CA MET A 1 -10.82 -29.38 -8.64
C MET A 1 -10.21 -28.17 -9.35
N ARG A 2 -10.47 -27.96 -10.65
CA ARG A 2 -9.98 -26.77 -11.40
C ARG A 2 -10.37 -25.43 -10.76
N GLU A 3 -11.61 -25.29 -10.30
CA GLU A 3 -12.08 -24.06 -9.64
C GLU A 3 -11.41 -23.77 -8.30
N ALA A 4 -11.06 -24.81 -7.52
CA ALA A 4 -10.37 -24.63 -6.24
C ALA A 4 -8.91 -24.17 -6.46
N ILE A 5 -8.25 -24.68 -7.50
CA ILE A 5 -6.90 -24.26 -7.89
C ILE A 5 -6.93 -22.82 -8.40
N ALA A 6 -7.90 -22.46 -9.25
CA ALA A 6 -8.03 -21.09 -9.76
C ALA A 6 -8.21 -20.06 -8.63
N ARG A 7 -9.12 -20.32 -7.68
CA ARG A 7 -9.33 -19.45 -6.51
C ARG A 7 -8.09 -19.32 -5.63
N TYR A 8 -7.33 -20.40 -5.48
CA TYR A 8 -6.08 -20.38 -4.74
C TYR A 8 -5.06 -19.48 -5.44
N VAL A 9 -4.84 -19.67 -6.74
CA VAL A 9 -3.90 -18.86 -7.53
C VAL A 9 -4.27 -17.38 -7.48
N GLU A 10 -5.54 -17.02 -7.73
CA GLU A 10 -5.99 -15.62 -7.65
C GLU A 10 -5.73 -14.98 -6.28
N ARG A 11 -5.87 -15.75 -5.20
CA ARG A 11 -5.57 -15.28 -3.85
C ARG A 11 -4.07 -15.06 -3.70
N GLU A 12 -3.25 -16.05 -4.06
CA GLU A 12 -1.80 -15.96 -3.94
C GLU A 12 -1.22 -14.82 -4.79
N GLU A 13 -1.76 -14.58 -5.99
CA GLU A 13 -1.37 -13.44 -6.83
C GLU A 13 -1.62 -12.10 -6.14
N LYS A 14 -2.78 -11.93 -5.47
CA LYS A 14 -3.08 -10.72 -4.69
C LYS A 14 -2.16 -10.57 -3.48
N HIS A 15 -1.87 -11.66 -2.79
CA HIS A 15 -0.95 -11.65 -1.65
C HIS A 15 0.48 -11.29 -2.08
N GLU A 16 0.97 -11.87 -3.17
CA GLU A 16 2.30 -11.57 -3.68
C GLU A 16 2.39 -10.14 -4.22
N ALA A 17 1.35 -9.64 -4.89
CA ALA A 17 1.30 -8.24 -5.32
C ALA A 17 1.44 -7.28 -4.12
N PHE A 18 0.65 -7.50 -3.06
CA PHE A 18 0.73 -6.70 -1.83
C PHE A 18 2.10 -6.79 -1.14
N ARG A 19 2.69 -8.00 -1.12
CA ARG A 19 4.03 -8.21 -0.56
C ARG A 19 5.10 -7.46 -1.34
N GLN A 20 5.05 -7.52 -2.67
CA GLN A 20 5.98 -6.81 -3.54
C GLN A 20 5.83 -5.29 -3.43
N ASP A 21 4.60 -4.78 -3.26
CA ASP A 21 4.35 -3.36 -2.98
C ASP A 21 5.04 -2.93 -1.68
N GLY A 22 4.93 -3.73 -0.62
CA GLY A 22 5.59 -3.45 0.66
C GLY A 22 7.12 -3.46 0.56
N ILE A 23 7.69 -4.41 -0.17
CA ILE A 23 9.15 -4.47 -0.42
C ILE A 23 9.60 -3.21 -1.18
N ARG A 24 8.90 -2.84 -2.25
CA ARG A 24 9.22 -1.62 -3.01
C ARG A 24 9.16 -0.35 -2.17
N ALA A 25 8.14 -0.21 -1.32
CA ALA A 25 8.00 0.93 -0.42
C ALA A 25 9.15 0.98 0.59
N TRP A 26 9.56 -0.18 1.13
CA TRP A 26 10.69 -0.28 2.05
C TRP A 26 12.02 0.08 1.38
N ASP A 27 12.29 -0.46 0.20
CA ASP A 27 13.51 -0.17 -0.56
C ASP A 27 13.59 1.32 -0.91
N ALA A 28 12.48 1.93 -1.36
CA ALA A 28 12.41 3.36 -1.64
C ALA A 28 12.68 4.21 -0.38
N TYR A 29 12.17 3.81 0.79
CA TYR A 29 12.47 4.49 2.04
C TYR A 29 13.95 4.37 2.43
N GLN A 30 14.54 3.18 2.28
CA GLN A 30 15.97 2.97 2.53
C GLN A 30 16.86 3.85 1.63
N GLU A 31 16.47 4.04 0.36
CA GLU A 31 17.21 4.85 -0.60
C GLU A 31 17.03 6.36 -0.40
N THR A 32 15.81 6.81 -0.10
CA THR A 32 15.45 8.25 -0.14
C THR A 32 15.34 8.89 1.24
N GLY A 33 15.03 8.11 2.28
CA GLY A 33 14.64 8.59 3.61
C GLY A 33 13.21 9.14 3.69
N LEU A 34 12.51 9.27 2.56
CA LEU A 34 11.22 9.93 2.49
C LEU A 34 10.13 9.11 3.17
N HIS A 35 9.46 9.72 4.12
CA HIS A 35 8.35 9.12 4.86
C HIS A 35 7.26 10.16 5.14
N VAL A 36 6.04 9.68 5.30
CA VAL A 36 4.94 10.48 5.86
C VAL A 36 4.85 10.18 7.35
N THR A 37 4.59 11.19 8.16
CA THR A 37 4.38 10.98 9.58
C THR A 37 3.07 10.23 9.82
N HIS A 38 2.95 9.58 10.98
CA HIS A 38 1.71 8.92 11.36
C HIS A 38 0.50 9.87 11.33
N ALA A 39 0.69 11.13 11.77
CA ALA A 39 -0.37 12.12 11.80
C ALA A 39 -0.84 12.53 10.39
N GLU A 40 0.08 12.69 9.44
CA GLU A 40 -0.24 12.98 8.04
C GLU A 40 -0.98 11.82 7.38
N ALA A 41 -0.52 10.59 7.62
CA ALA A 41 -1.17 9.39 7.12
C ALA A 41 -2.59 9.25 7.69
N ASP A 42 -2.78 9.43 8.99
CA ASP A 42 -4.10 9.31 9.64
C ASP A 42 -5.08 10.38 9.12
N ALA A 43 -4.61 11.63 9.00
CA ALA A 43 -5.41 12.72 8.45
C ALA A 43 -5.81 12.47 6.98
N TRP A 44 -4.90 11.95 6.17
CA TRP A 44 -5.17 11.58 4.79
C TRP A 44 -6.18 10.43 4.68
N LEU A 45 -5.98 9.34 5.44
CA LEU A 45 -6.89 8.20 5.45
C LEU A 45 -8.29 8.56 5.92
N ALA A 46 -8.42 9.46 6.92
CA ALA A 46 -9.71 9.95 7.37
C ALA A 46 -10.49 10.69 6.26
N ARG A 47 -9.79 11.42 5.38
CA ARG A 47 -10.41 12.12 4.24
C ARG A 47 -10.87 11.16 3.17
N LEU A 48 -10.05 10.16 2.83
CA LEU A 48 -10.43 9.09 1.91
C LEU A 48 -11.66 8.33 2.42
N ALA A 49 -11.70 7.99 3.70
CA ALA A 49 -12.84 7.33 4.33
C ALA A 49 -14.12 8.19 4.30
N ALA A 50 -13.99 9.52 4.31
CA ALA A 50 -15.11 10.45 4.15
C ALA A 50 -15.57 10.61 2.68
N GLY A 51 -14.95 9.91 1.73
CA GLY A 51 -15.28 9.95 0.30
C GLY A 51 -14.54 11.05 -0.48
N ASN A 52 -13.57 11.73 0.14
CA ASN A 52 -12.74 12.71 -0.55
C ASN A 52 -11.53 12.00 -1.17
N ASP A 53 -11.57 11.78 -2.48
CA ASP A 53 -10.47 11.18 -3.22
C ASP A 53 -9.32 12.19 -3.36
N GLN A 54 -8.37 12.13 -2.43
CA GLN A 54 -7.21 13.01 -2.36
C GLN A 54 -5.91 12.21 -2.50
N GLU A 55 -4.95 12.79 -3.22
CA GLU A 55 -3.61 12.22 -3.32
C GLU A 55 -2.94 12.12 -1.95
N PRO A 56 -2.06 11.12 -1.76
CA PRO A 56 -1.25 11.00 -0.55
C PRO A 56 -0.37 12.23 -0.33
N PRO A 57 -0.08 12.58 0.94
CA PRO A 57 0.82 13.68 1.25
C PRO A 57 2.23 13.42 0.71
N GLU A 58 2.96 14.49 0.40
CA GLU A 58 4.37 14.41 0.02
C GLU A 58 5.20 13.84 1.18
N GLY A 59 6.19 13.01 0.86
CA GLY A 59 7.12 12.48 1.87
C GLY A 59 8.13 13.51 2.35
N HIS A 60 8.65 13.32 3.55
CA HIS A 60 9.61 14.20 4.21
C HIS A 60 10.81 13.40 4.79
N ASN A 61 11.93 14.07 5.07
CA ASN A 61 13.15 13.48 5.65
C ASN A 61 13.36 13.93 7.10
#